data_AF-A0A927VES7-F1
#
_entry.id   AF-A0A927VES7-F1
#
_cell.length_a   1.000
_cell.length_b   1.000
_cell.length_c   1.000
_cell.angle_alpha   90.00
_cell.angle_beta   90.00
_cell.angle_gamma   90.00
#
_symmetry.space_group_name_H-M   'P 1'
#
loop_
_entity.id
_entity.type
_entity.pdbx_description
1 polymer ?
#
loop_
_entity_poly.entity_id
_entity_poly.type
_entity_poly.pdbx_seq_one_letter_code
_entity_poly.pdbx_strand_id
1 'polypeptide(L)'
;MRLTWLNNGFICKELYAPFILERDFDYIKDLNSKFTIVQRQAENAGADDESIKIIKKYKKKIIESIRCYYKADISKSNTIIYNLLKDIGNDSFAVSELNSSYAFYHNSFGELQFFRCRLGNPSKAYKAKEMLFLPKEMRAKSGNYRFSIPGNPSLYLANSSYGCWIETGFPYEADFNVAPIVLDGSQKVFNLAVTIRDFSKLNEFESNRVHCWLKLFMLSMATSYRIKEENRIFKSEYIVSQAIMMACKKLKYDGVAYYSKRVDDEMFSLCAINLALFVDYDDTSRLVKHLKIDDSFNYALYKQLDASLKYKRYEMSSVSTGFITNIGNYYRQYPYRETEFYHFDEFLFCTWRDKINAPGKDQIDWGEII
;
A
#
# COMPACT_ATOMS: atom_id res chain seq x y z
N MET A 1 -30.15 -4.75 -0.71
CA MET A 1 -30.29 -6.22 -0.54
C MET A 1 -29.00 -6.74 0.07
N ARG A 2 -29.04 -7.74 0.96
CA ARG A 2 -27.82 -8.34 1.53
C ARG A 2 -27.33 -9.49 0.65
N LEU A 3 -26.06 -9.48 0.26
CA LEU A 3 -25.44 -10.48 -0.62
C LEU A 3 -24.58 -11.46 0.18
N THR A 4 -25.24 -12.45 0.79
CA THR A 4 -24.59 -13.42 1.68
C THR A 4 -23.85 -14.55 0.96
N TRP A 5 -23.90 -14.60 -0.38
CA TRP A 5 -23.23 -15.62 -1.18
C TRP A 5 -21.71 -15.66 -0.94
N LEU A 6 -21.09 -14.55 -0.52
CA LEU A 6 -19.68 -14.52 -0.14
C LEU A 6 -19.32 -15.49 0.98
N ASN A 7 -20.29 -15.86 1.83
CA ASN A 7 -20.11 -16.83 2.90
C ASN A 7 -20.39 -18.29 2.46
N ASN A 8 -20.90 -18.50 1.24
CA ASN A 8 -21.22 -19.82 0.68
C ASN A 8 -20.05 -20.39 -0.12
N GLY A 9 -18.89 -20.57 0.53
CA GLY A 9 -17.75 -21.26 -0.08
C GLY A 9 -17.04 -20.49 -1.20
N PHE A 10 -17.27 -19.18 -1.33
CA PHE A 10 -16.59 -18.35 -2.33
C PHE A 10 -15.06 -18.27 -2.13
N ILE A 11 -14.61 -18.26 -0.88
CA ILE A 11 -13.19 -18.15 -0.53
C ILE A 11 -12.47 -19.47 -0.84
N CYS A 12 -11.42 -19.43 -1.66
CA CYS A 12 -10.53 -20.56 -1.90
C CYS A 12 -9.04 -20.19 -1.82
N LYS A 13 -8.20 -21.17 -1.47
CA LYS A 13 -6.76 -20.98 -1.24
C LYS A 13 -6.02 -20.50 -2.49
N GLU A 14 -6.49 -20.88 -3.66
CA GLU A 14 -5.90 -20.48 -4.93
C GLU A 14 -6.01 -18.96 -5.18
N LEU A 15 -6.88 -18.27 -4.44
CA LEU A 15 -7.07 -16.82 -4.50
C LEU A 15 -6.35 -16.08 -3.36
N TYR A 16 -5.55 -16.77 -2.56
CA TYR A 16 -4.73 -16.13 -1.52
C TYR A 16 -3.52 -15.50 -2.17
N ALA A 17 -3.42 -14.17 -2.05
CA ALA A 17 -2.29 -13.40 -2.51
C ALA A 17 -1.25 -13.24 -1.39
N PRO A 18 0.03 -12.95 -1.71
CA PRO A 18 0.54 -12.64 -3.05
C PRO A 18 0.66 -13.86 -3.98
N PHE A 19 0.48 -13.63 -5.29
CA PHE A 19 0.64 -14.67 -6.30
C PHE A 19 2.10 -14.73 -6.77
N ILE A 20 2.75 -15.86 -6.53
CA ILE A 20 4.18 -16.03 -6.83
C ILE A 20 4.35 -16.80 -8.14
N LEU A 21 5.10 -16.23 -9.08
CA LEU A 21 5.43 -16.88 -10.35
C LEU A 21 6.95 -16.93 -10.55
N GLU A 22 7.40 -17.93 -11.30
CA GLU A 22 8.83 -18.07 -11.64
C GLU A 22 9.24 -17.14 -12.77
N ARG A 23 8.40 -16.99 -13.81
CA ARG A 23 8.70 -16.23 -15.03
C ARG A 23 7.68 -15.12 -15.31
N ASP A 24 8.16 -14.02 -15.89
CA ASP A 24 7.37 -12.86 -16.26
C ASP A 24 6.26 -13.18 -17.26
N PHE A 25 6.60 -14.01 -18.26
CA PHE A 25 5.70 -14.40 -19.34
C PHE A 25 4.41 -15.10 -18.84
N ASP A 26 4.46 -15.74 -17.67
CA ASP A 26 3.32 -16.47 -17.11
C ASP A 26 2.25 -15.55 -16.49
N TYR A 27 2.56 -14.27 -16.24
CA TYR A 27 1.68 -13.33 -15.53
C TYR A 27 0.26 -13.28 -16.09
N ILE A 28 0.10 -13.00 -17.39
CA ILE A 28 -1.23 -12.84 -18.01
C ILE A 28 -2.02 -14.15 -18.01
N LYS A 29 -1.33 -15.28 -18.19
CA LYS A 29 -1.93 -16.61 -18.23
C LYS A 29 -2.45 -16.98 -16.85
N ASP A 30 -1.63 -16.82 -15.82
CA ASP A 30 -2.03 -17.08 -14.44
C ASP A 30 -3.17 -16.14 -14.01
N LEU A 31 -3.06 -14.83 -14.27
CA LEU A 31 -4.13 -13.87 -13.93
C LEU A 31 -5.48 -14.25 -14.55
N ASN A 32 -5.49 -14.65 -15.82
CA ASN A 32 -6.72 -15.10 -16.46
C ASN A 32 -7.26 -16.41 -15.84
N SER A 33 -6.37 -17.31 -15.39
CA SER A 33 -6.74 -18.51 -14.63
C SER A 33 -7.38 -18.12 -13.29
N LYS A 34 -6.75 -17.25 -12.50
CA LYS A 34 -7.27 -16.75 -11.22
C LYS A 34 -8.64 -16.09 -11.38
N PHE A 35 -8.83 -15.23 -12.37
CA PHE A 35 -10.15 -14.65 -12.65
C PHE A 35 -11.20 -15.68 -13.07
N THR A 36 -10.79 -16.78 -13.71
CA THR A 36 -11.70 -17.90 -14.02
C THR A 36 -12.09 -18.65 -12.75
N ILE A 37 -11.19 -18.79 -11.79
CA ILE A 37 -11.51 -19.35 -10.46
C ILE A 37 -12.49 -18.43 -9.72
N VAL A 38 -12.25 -17.11 -9.67
CA VAL A 38 -13.19 -16.15 -9.05
C VAL A 38 -14.60 -16.28 -9.63
N GLN A 39 -14.70 -16.30 -10.97
CA GLN A 39 -15.99 -16.43 -11.63
C GLN A 39 -16.70 -17.73 -11.25
N ARG A 40 -15.99 -18.87 -11.30
CA ARG A 40 -16.55 -20.18 -10.95
C ARG A 40 -16.98 -20.23 -9.49
N GLN A 41 -16.17 -19.70 -8.57
CA GLN A 41 -16.49 -19.67 -7.15
C GLN A 41 -17.73 -18.81 -6.89
N ALA A 42 -17.85 -17.64 -7.54
CA ALA A 42 -19.03 -16.80 -7.42
C ALA A 42 -20.30 -17.48 -7.97
N GLU A 43 -20.20 -18.13 -9.13
CA GLU A 43 -21.32 -18.90 -9.72
C GLU A 43 -21.76 -20.04 -8.79
N ASN A 44 -20.81 -20.83 -8.26
CA ASN A 44 -21.09 -21.92 -7.34
C ASN A 44 -21.68 -21.46 -6.00
N ALA A 45 -21.26 -20.28 -5.52
CA ALA A 45 -21.73 -19.70 -4.27
C ALA A 45 -23.14 -19.09 -4.38
N GLY A 46 -23.71 -19.01 -5.59
CA GLY A 46 -25.01 -18.39 -5.84
C GLY A 46 -24.95 -16.85 -5.88
N ALA A 47 -23.88 -16.28 -6.44
CA ALA A 47 -23.77 -14.84 -6.61
C ALA A 47 -24.89 -14.28 -7.50
N ASP A 48 -25.34 -13.07 -7.17
CA ASP A 48 -26.35 -12.35 -7.95
C ASP A 48 -25.85 -11.97 -9.34
N ASP A 49 -26.80 -11.74 -10.26
CA ASP A 49 -26.52 -11.43 -11.67
C ASP A 49 -25.57 -10.24 -11.85
N GLU A 50 -25.69 -9.21 -11.02
CA GLU A 50 -24.83 -8.03 -11.12
C GLU A 50 -23.40 -8.34 -10.64
N SER A 51 -23.22 -9.11 -9.56
CA SER A 51 -21.89 -9.61 -9.16
C SER A 51 -21.23 -10.43 -10.27
N ILE A 52 -21.96 -11.35 -10.91
CA ILE A 52 -21.45 -12.16 -12.02
C ILE A 52 -21.07 -11.28 -13.23
N LYS A 53 -21.90 -10.28 -13.55
CA LYS A 53 -21.64 -9.31 -14.62
C LYS A 53 -20.41 -8.45 -14.33
N ILE A 54 -20.22 -8.00 -13.09
CA ILE A 54 -19.02 -7.27 -12.65
C ILE A 54 -17.77 -8.13 -12.87
N ILE A 55 -17.76 -9.38 -12.38
CA ILE A 55 -16.61 -10.29 -12.54
C ILE A 55 -16.27 -10.47 -14.02
N LYS A 56 -17.26 -10.80 -14.86
CA LYS A 56 -17.08 -11.01 -16.30
C LYS A 56 -16.54 -9.74 -17.00
N LYS A 57 -17.09 -8.57 -16.68
CA LYS A 57 -16.65 -7.28 -17.23
C LYS A 57 -15.21 -6.96 -16.84
N TYR A 58 -14.88 -7.03 -15.55
CA TYR A 58 -13.55 -6.66 -15.04
C TYR A 58 -12.48 -7.63 -15.52
N LYS A 59 -12.74 -8.94 -15.48
CA LYS A 59 -11.88 -9.97 -16.08
C LYS A 59 -11.56 -9.63 -17.54
N LYS A 60 -12.58 -9.44 -18.36
CA LYS A 60 -12.42 -9.15 -19.80
C LYS A 60 -11.59 -7.89 -20.01
N LYS A 61 -11.90 -6.81 -19.30
CA LYS A 61 -11.27 -5.51 -19.50
C LYS A 61 -9.84 -5.44 -18.98
N ILE A 62 -9.54 -6.04 -17.84
CA ILE A 62 -8.17 -6.10 -17.32
C ILE A 62 -7.28 -6.90 -18.29
N ILE A 63 -7.73 -8.08 -18.73
CA ILE A 63 -6.98 -8.88 -19.71
C ILE A 63 -6.84 -8.16 -21.06
N GLU A 64 -7.89 -7.46 -21.51
CA GLU A 64 -7.83 -6.62 -22.72
C GLU A 64 -6.77 -5.51 -22.59
N SER A 65 -6.69 -4.83 -21.44
CA SER A 65 -5.70 -3.78 -21.20
C SER A 65 -4.26 -4.30 -21.31
N ILE A 66 -3.96 -5.43 -20.68
CA ILE A 66 -2.62 -6.05 -20.73
C ILE A 66 -2.28 -6.46 -22.17
N ARG A 67 -3.24 -7.04 -22.91
CA ARG A 67 -3.04 -7.40 -24.33
C ARG A 67 -2.80 -6.17 -25.22
N CYS A 68 -3.48 -5.06 -24.96
CA CYS A 68 -3.21 -3.80 -25.65
C CYS A 68 -1.79 -3.30 -25.35
N TYR A 69 -1.35 -3.37 -24.09
CA TYR A 69 0.02 -3.00 -23.72
C TYR A 69 1.06 -3.84 -24.47
N TYR A 70 0.90 -5.17 -24.53
CA TYR A 70 1.81 -6.05 -25.28
C TYR A 70 1.80 -5.83 -26.79
N LYS A 71 0.76 -5.21 -27.33
CA LYS A 71 0.68 -4.77 -28.73
C LYS A 71 1.17 -3.33 -28.94
N ALA A 72 1.84 -2.75 -27.94
CA ALA A 72 2.29 -1.36 -27.90
C ALA A 72 1.17 -0.29 -27.98
N ASP A 73 -0.11 -0.68 -27.78
CA ASP A 73 -1.23 0.26 -27.67
C ASP A 73 -1.44 0.69 -26.21
N ILE A 74 -0.45 1.44 -25.71
CA ILE A 74 -0.40 1.91 -24.31
C ILE A 74 -1.57 2.86 -24.02
N SER A 75 -1.94 3.71 -24.99
CA SER A 75 -3.05 4.65 -24.85
C SER A 75 -4.38 3.93 -24.58
N LYS A 76 -4.68 2.89 -25.36
CA LYS A 76 -5.88 2.08 -25.15
C LYS A 76 -5.81 1.27 -23.86
N SER A 77 -4.66 0.68 -23.54
CA SER A 77 -4.44 -0.02 -22.26
C SER A 77 -4.83 0.88 -21.07
N ASN A 78 -4.27 2.09 -21.03
CA ASN A 78 -4.52 3.05 -19.96
C ASN A 78 -5.97 3.54 -19.95
N THR A 79 -6.57 3.75 -21.13
CA THR A 79 -7.98 4.16 -21.25
C THR A 79 -8.92 3.10 -20.70
N ILE A 80 -8.63 1.81 -20.91
CA ILE A 80 -9.43 0.71 -20.37
C ILE A 80 -9.41 0.74 -18.83
N ILE A 81 -8.22 0.82 -18.22
CA ILE A 81 -8.08 0.86 -16.76
C ILE A 81 -8.72 2.13 -16.18
N TYR A 82 -8.53 3.28 -16.82
CA TYR A 82 -9.20 4.53 -16.43
C TYR A 82 -10.73 4.38 -16.41
N ASN A 83 -11.31 3.74 -17.42
CA ASN A 83 -12.75 3.53 -17.48
C ASN A 83 -13.25 2.55 -16.40
N LEU A 84 -12.44 1.56 -15.98
CA LEU A 84 -12.77 0.70 -14.85
C LEU A 84 -12.78 1.49 -13.53
N LEU A 85 -11.81 2.38 -13.31
CA LEU A 85 -11.82 3.24 -12.12
C LEU A 85 -13.03 4.20 -12.12
N LYS A 86 -13.36 4.79 -13.27
CA LYS A 86 -14.55 5.63 -13.41
C LYS A 86 -15.86 4.87 -13.14
N ASP A 87 -15.90 3.59 -13.50
CA ASP A 87 -17.04 2.68 -13.26
C ASP A 87 -17.22 2.27 -11.80
N ILE A 88 -16.18 2.39 -10.97
CA ILE A 88 -16.30 2.26 -9.51
C ILE A 88 -17.03 3.48 -8.95
N GLY A 89 -16.77 4.66 -9.50
CA GLY A 89 -17.42 5.91 -9.09
C GLY A 89 -16.79 6.51 -7.83
N ASN A 90 -17.60 7.24 -7.05
CA ASN A 90 -17.17 7.94 -5.83
C ASN A 90 -17.60 7.21 -4.55
N ASP A 91 -17.70 5.87 -4.58
CA ASP A 91 -18.01 5.08 -3.40
C ASP A 91 -16.92 5.25 -2.33
N SER A 92 -17.31 5.58 -1.10
CA SER A 92 -16.37 5.89 0.00
C SER A 92 -15.49 4.70 0.42
N PHE A 93 -15.88 3.47 0.05
CA PHE A 93 -15.05 2.28 0.24
C PHE A 93 -13.84 2.25 -0.69
N ALA A 94 -14.04 2.74 -1.92
CA ALA A 94 -13.03 2.77 -2.97
C ALA A 94 -12.20 4.03 -2.95
N VAL A 95 -12.82 5.17 -2.66
CA VAL A 95 -12.16 6.48 -2.70
C VAL A 95 -12.61 7.31 -1.50
N SER A 96 -11.67 7.68 -0.65
CA SER A 96 -11.91 8.51 0.52
C SER A 96 -10.68 9.32 0.86
N GLU A 97 -10.88 10.38 1.65
CA GLU A 97 -9.78 10.99 2.38
C GLU A 97 -9.17 9.97 3.34
N LEU A 98 -7.86 10.06 3.60
CA LEU A 98 -7.16 9.16 4.51
C LEU A 98 -7.81 9.08 5.90
N ASN A 99 -8.36 10.19 6.41
CA ASN A 99 -9.08 10.22 7.70
C ASN A 99 -10.31 9.32 7.75
N SER A 100 -10.89 8.97 6.60
CA SER A 100 -12.04 8.07 6.50
C SER A 100 -11.71 6.79 5.75
N SER A 101 -10.42 6.54 5.48
CA SER A 101 -9.99 5.38 4.73
C SER A 101 -10.16 4.10 5.53
N TYR A 102 -10.68 3.06 4.89
CA TYR A 102 -10.72 1.72 5.47
C TYR A 102 -9.35 1.03 5.51
N ALA A 103 -8.34 1.58 4.83
CA ALA A 103 -7.00 1.00 4.74
C ALA A 103 -6.10 1.39 5.92
N PHE A 104 -6.31 2.55 6.53
CA PHE A 104 -5.45 3.07 7.59
C PHE A 104 -6.26 3.38 8.83
N TYR A 105 -5.69 3.04 9.97
CA TYR A 105 -6.28 3.27 11.28
C TYR A 105 -5.61 4.46 11.94
N HIS A 106 -6.33 5.11 12.83
CA HIS A 106 -5.78 6.13 13.72
C HIS A 106 -5.40 5.49 15.04
N ASN A 107 -4.41 6.06 15.73
CA ASN A 107 -4.25 5.79 17.15
C ASN A 107 -5.36 6.48 17.97
N SER A 108 -5.42 6.24 19.29
CA SER A 108 -6.45 6.83 20.16
C SER A 108 -6.43 8.36 20.22
N PHE A 109 -5.33 8.99 19.81
CA PHE A 109 -5.17 10.43 19.69
C PHE A 109 -5.57 10.99 18.32
N GLY A 110 -6.05 10.14 17.39
CA GLY A 110 -6.44 10.56 16.05
C GLY A 110 -5.27 10.75 15.08
N GLU A 111 -4.08 10.22 15.36
CA GLU A 111 -2.93 10.37 14.48
C GLU A 111 -2.85 9.30 13.40
N LEU A 112 -2.56 9.73 12.16
CA LEU A 112 -2.23 8.87 11.04
C LEU A 112 -0.71 8.76 10.89
N GLN A 113 -0.17 7.69 11.46
CA GLN A 113 1.27 7.44 11.51
C GLN A 113 1.74 6.60 10.32
N PHE A 114 2.85 7.04 9.74
CA PHE A 114 3.52 6.40 8.61
C PHE A 114 5.03 6.41 8.80
N PHE A 115 5.69 5.63 7.96
CA PHE A 115 7.12 5.51 7.92
C PHE A 115 7.60 5.55 6.49
N ARG A 116 8.79 6.10 6.31
CA ARG A 116 9.53 6.01 5.06
C ARG A 116 10.95 5.62 5.36
N CYS A 117 11.53 4.77 4.51
CA CYS A 117 12.93 4.41 4.60
C CYS A 117 13.75 4.83 3.39
N ARG A 118 15.07 4.96 3.61
CA ARG A 118 16.09 5.06 2.57
C ARG A 118 17.26 4.17 2.93
N LEU A 119 17.82 3.53 1.90
CA LEU A 119 19.00 2.70 2.06
C LEU A 119 20.27 3.56 2.06
N GLY A 120 21.15 3.34 3.04
CA GLY A 120 22.44 4.01 3.13
C GLY A 120 23.13 3.79 4.48
N ASN A 121 24.44 4.03 4.50
CA ASN A 121 25.30 3.85 5.68
C ASN A 121 24.76 4.59 6.93
N PRO A 122 24.90 4.03 8.16
CA PRO A 122 24.44 4.66 9.40
C PRO A 122 25.04 6.05 9.68
N SER A 123 26.20 6.38 9.10
CA SER A 123 26.79 7.72 9.19
C SER A 123 25.99 8.79 8.43
N LYS A 124 25.00 8.38 7.62
CA LYS A 124 24.06 9.25 6.92
C LYS A 124 22.70 9.18 7.61
N ALA A 125 22.58 9.82 8.78
CA ALA A 125 21.27 10.18 9.29
C ALA A 125 20.64 11.18 8.30
N TYR A 126 19.75 10.69 7.43
CA TYR A 126 19.09 11.51 6.43
C TYR A 126 18.23 12.56 7.12
N LYS A 127 18.38 13.80 6.66
CA LYS A 127 17.52 14.87 7.13
C LYS A 127 16.10 14.70 6.64
N ALA A 128 15.13 15.26 7.38
CA ALA A 128 13.71 15.24 7.04
C ALA A 128 13.46 15.62 5.56
N LYS A 129 14.14 16.66 5.07
CA LYS A 129 14.10 17.09 3.65
C LYS A 129 14.57 16.02 2.66
N GLU A 130 15.60 15.27 3.00
CA GLU A 130 16.10 14.16 2.18
C GLU A 130 15.13 12.97 2.20
N MET A 131 14.38 12.79 3.29
CA MET A 131 13.40 11.73 3.45
C MET A 131 12.08 11.97 2.72
N LEU A 132 11.87 13.15 2.12
CA LEU A 132 10.74 13.41 1.22
C LEU A 132 10.94 12.70 -0.13
N PHE A 133 10.37 13.25 -1.19
CA PHE A 133 10.51 12.74 -2.55
C PHE A 133 11.84 13.14 -3.20
N LEU A 134 12.11 12.52 -4.35
CA LEU A 134 13.31 12.78 -5.13
C LEU A 134 13.25 14.18 -5.79
N PRO A 135 14.24 15.06 -5.61
CA PRO A 135 14.29 16.36 -6.27
C PRO A 135 14.20 16.27 -7.79
N LYS A 136 13.72 17.34 -8.44
CA LYS A 136 13.46 17.37 -9.91
C LYS A 136 14.74 17.13 -10.70
N GLU A 137 15.87 17.62 -10.20
CA GLU A 137 17.22 17.50 -10.76
C GLU A 137 17.70 16.04 -10.72
N MET A 138 17.19 15.25 -9.79
CA MET A 138 17.52 13.84 -9.62
C MET A 138 16.54 12.90 -10.32
N ARG A 139 15.61 13.41 -11.15
CA ARG A 139 14.54 12.63 -11.82
C ARG A 139 15.04 11.35 -12.50
N ALA A 140 16.24 11.34 -13.06
CA ALA A 140 16.84 10.16 -13.69
C ALA A 140 17.05 8.97 -12.72
N LYS A 141 17.07 9.22 -11.40
CA LYS A 141 17.14 8.18 -10.36
C LYS A 141 15.75 7.65 -9.96
N SER A 142 14.67 8.12 -10.59
CA SER A 142 13.32 7.59 -10.38
C SER A 142 13.24 6.17 -10.95
N GLY A 143 13.11 5.19 -10.06
CA GLY A 143 12.99 3.79 -10.43
C GLY A 143 11.61 3.41 -11.01
N ASN A 144 11.54 2.19 -11.54
CA ASN A 144 10.32 1.58 -12.05
C ASN A 144 9.67 0.73 -10.95
N TYR A 145 8.66 1.26 -10.26
CA TYR A 145 7.96 0.60 -9.15
C TYR A 145 6.52 0.20 -9.52
N ARG A 146 5.91 -0.66 -8.70
CA ARG A 146 4.55 -1.19 -8.89
C ARG A 146 3.54 -0.06 -9.10
N PHE A 147 3.42 0.81 -8.11
CA PHE A 147 2.59 2.01 -8.18
C PHE A 147 3.47 3.22 -8.47
N SER A 148 3.92 3.38 -9.71
CA SER A 148 4.71 4.53 -10.17
C SER A 148 4.22 5.05 -11.52
N ILE A 149 4.65 6.25 -11.87
CA ILE A 149 4.57 6.77 -13.24
C ILE A 149 6.01 7.07 -13.64
N PRO A 150 6.57 6.43 -14.70
CA PRO A 150 7.95 6.66 -15.11
C PRO A 150 8.28 8.16 -15.26
N GLY A 151 9.35 8.60 -14.59
CA GLY A 151 9.80 10.00 -14.60
C GLY A 151 9.01 10.96 -13.70
N ASN A 152 8.01 10.49 -12.96
CA ASN A 152 7.26 11.26 -11.97
C ASN A 152 7.43 10.60 -10.60
N PRO A 153 8.08 11.25 -9.61
CA PRO A 153 8.29 10.64 -8.31
C PRO A 153 6.96 10.48 -7.59
N SER A 154 6.96 9.53 -6.66
CA SER A 154 5.91 9.36 -5.66
C SER A 154 6.54 9.35 -4.28
N LEU A 155 5.75 9.72 -3.27
CA LEU A 155 6.10 9.52 -1.88
C LEU A 155 5.57 8.14 -1.47
N TYR A 156 6.48 7.20 -1.25
CA TYR A 156 6.14 5.85 -0.78
C TYR A 156 6.27 5.79 0.73
N LEU A 157 5.16 5.42 1.38
CA LEU A 157 5.03 5.28 2.82
C LEU A 157 4.52 3.87 3.15
N ALA A 158 4.90 3.37 4.33
CA ALA A 158 4.30 2.19 4.94
C ALA A 158 3.74 2.57 6.31
N ASN A 159 2.75 1.83 6.80
CA ASN A 159 2.20 2.04 8.14
C ASN A 159 3.08 1.48 9.27
N SER A 160 4.26 0.92 8.96
CA SER A 160 5.24 0.48 9.96
C SER A 160 6.68 0.47 9.39
N SER A 161 7.70 0.47 10.24
CA SER A 161 9.09 0.23 9.79
C SER A 161 9.30 -1.18 9.25
N TYR A 162 8.59 -2.20 9.75
CA TYR A 162 8.61 -3.54 9.18
C TYR A 162 8.12 -3.54 7.72
N GLY A 163 7.02 -2.83 7.44
CA GLY A 163 6.50 -2.65 6.08
C GLY A 163 7.55 -2.02 5.16
N CYS A 164 8.26 -0.99 5.65
CA CYS A 164 9.40 -0.40 4.96
C CYS A 164 10.52 -1.40 4.68
N TRP A 165 10.88 -2.23 5.66
CA TRP A 165 11.97 -3.22 5.57
C TRP A 165 11.67 -4.30 4.52
N ILE A 166 10.45 -4.86 4.51
CA ILE A 166 10.09 -5.87 3.53
C ILE A 166 10.02 -5.26 2.12
N GLU A 167 9.46 -4.06 1.95
CA GLU A 167 9.34 -3.35 0.67
C GLU A 167 10.67 -2.93 0.06
N THR A 168 11.71 -2.79 0.87
CA THR A 168 13.07 -2.53 0.39
C THR A 168 13.90 -3.78 0.16
N GLY A 169 13.37 -4.95 0.50
CA GLY A 169 13.97 -6.25 0.14
C GLY A 169 14.85 -6.79 1.24
N PHE A 170 14.42 -6.62 2.50
CA PHE A 170 15.14 -7.11 3.67
C PHE A 170 16.57 -6.57 3.74
N PRO A 171 16.77 -5.24 3.62
CA PRO A 171 18.11 -4.66 3.67
C PRO A 171 18.81 -5.02 4.98
N TYR A 172 20.15 -5.03 4.93
CA TYR A 172 20.95 -5.14 6.13
C TYR A 172 20.63 -3.97 7.08
N GLU A 173 20.61 -4.25 8.39
CA GLU A 173 20.16 -3.28 9.39
C GLU A 173 20.97 -1.98 9.40
N ALA A 174 22.28 -2.04 9.07
CA ALA A 174 23.10 -0.84 8.99
C ALA A 174 22.72 0.03 7.78
N ASP A 175 22.16 -0.53 6.72
CA ASP A 175 21.69 0.25 5.58
C ASP A 175 20.28 0.80 5.78
N PHE A 176 19.57 0.43 6.84
CA PHE A 176 18.15 0.70 7.00
C PHE A 176 17.90 1.94 7.87
N ASN A 177 17.59 3.06 7.21
CA ASN A 177 17.28 4.34 7.85
C ASN A 177 15.81 4.67 7.67
N VAL A 178 15.11 4.99 8.76
CA VAL A 178 13.65 5.17 8.78
C VAL A 178 13.28 6.49 9.42
N ALA A 179 12.41 7.25 8.77
CA ALA A 179 11.82 8.47 9.29
C ALA A 179 10.34 8.23 9.66
N PRO A 180 9.88 8.71 10.83
CA PRO A 180 8.47 8.78 11.17
C PRO A 180 7.80 9.94 10.43
N ILE A 181 6.55 9.74 10.04
CA ILE A 181 5.73 10.70 9.28
C ILE A 181 4.32 10.73 9.87
N VAL A 182 3.74 11.92 9.98
CA VAL A 182 2.30 12.10 10.24
C VAL A 182 1.67 12.79 9.06
N LEU A 183 0.49 12.32 8.63
CA LEU A 183 -0.35 12.98 7.64
C LEU A 183 -1.59 13.59 8.31
N ASP A 184 -2.06 14.73 7.81
CA ASP A 184 -3.28 15.38 8.32
C ASP A 184 -4.57 14.64 7.94
N GLY A 185 -4.45 13.70 7.01
CA GLY A 185 -5.49 12.81 6.55
C GLY A 185 -6.40 13.36 5.45
N SER A 186 -6.13 14.56 4.92
CA SER A 186 -6.92 15.19 3.85
C SER A 186 -6.70 14.62 2.46
N GLN A 187 -5.66 13.79 2.28
CA GLN A 187 -5.31 13.23 0.97
C GLN A 187 -6.37 12.24 0.52
N LYS A 188 -6.92 12.45 -0.68
CA LYS A 188 -7.92 11.59 -1.31
C LYS A 188 -7.25 10.39 -1.97
N VAL A 189 -7.45 9.20 -1.43
CA VAL A 189 -6.75 7.99 -1.87
C VAL A 189 -7.69 6.97 -2.49
N PHE A 190 -7.19 6.23 -3.49
CA PHE A 190 -7.84 5.04 -4.02
C PHE A 190 -7.43 3.80 -3.21
N ASN A 191 -8.41 3.05 -2.73
CA ASN A 191 -8.22 1.91 -1.85
C ASN A 191 -8.08 0.59 -2.61
N LEU A 192 -6.87 0.06 -2.69
CA LEU A 192 -6.57 -1.31 -3.13
C LEU A 192 -6.09 -2.21 -1.98
N ALA A 193 -6.18 -1.75 -0.73
CA ALA A 193 -5.95 -2.58 0.45
C ALA A 193 -7.22 -3.42 0.74
N VAL A 194 -7.57 -4.27 -0.23
CA VAL A 194 -8.68 -5.22 -0.15
C VAL A 194 -8.18 -6.63 -0.46
N THR A 195 -8.76 -7.62 0.23
CA THR A 195 -8.40 -9.04 0.09
C THR A 195 -9.66 -9.92 0.11
N ILE A 196 -9.55 -11.16 -0.37
CA ILE A 196 -10.65 -12.14 -0.40
C ILE A 196 -11.05 -12.64 0.99
N ARG A 197 -10.21 -12.42 2.01
CA ARG A 197 -10.41 -12.95 3.37
C ARG A 197 -10.85 -11.90 4.39
N ASP A 198 -11.03 -10.65 3.98
CA ASP A 198 -11.51 -9.60 4.87
C ASP A 198 -12.82 -9.02 4.35
N PHE A 199 -13.92 -9.43 4.99
CA PHE A 199 -15.25 -8.90 4.74
C PHE A 199 -15.73 -7.96 5.85
N SER A 200 -14.86 -7.61 6.81
CA SER A 200 -15.23 -6.84 8.00
C SER A 200 -15.78 -5.44 7.66
N LYS A 201 -15.43 -4.91 6.48
CA LYS A 201 -15.83 -3.59 6.00
C LYS A 201 -16.94 -3.61 4.94
N LEU A 202 -17.65 -4.73 4.81
CA LEU A 202 -18.72 -4.91 3.81
C LEU A 202 -20.12 -4.51 4.29
N ASN A 203 -20.25 -3.81 5.42
CA ASN A 203 -21.51 -3.27 5.94
C ASN A 203 -22.67 -4.29 5.87
N GLU A 204 -22.52 -5.42 6.57
CA GLU A 204 -23.51 -6.50 6.58
C GLU A 204 -23.86 -7.04 5.18
N PHE A 205 -22.86 -7.04 4.28
CA PHE A 205 -22.98 -7.49 2.90
C PHE A 205 -23.99 -6.67 2.08
N GLU A 206 -24.11 -5.37 2.32
CA GLU A 206 -24.93 -4.49 1.49
C GLU A 206 -24.52 -4.60 0.01
N SER A 207 -25.50 -4.77 -0.89
CA SER A 207 -25.26 -5.03 -2.31
C SER A 207 -24.29 -4.04 -2.97
N ASN A 208 -24.49 -2.74 -2.77
CA ASN A 208 -23.63 -1.71 -3.36
C ASN A 208 -22.18 -1.81 -2.85
N ARG A 209 -22.03 -2.06 -1.54
CA ARG A 209 -20.72 -2.22 -0.91
C ARG A 209 -20.00 -3.48 -1.40
N VAL A 210 -20.70 -4.60 -1.51
CA VAL A 210 -20.18 -5.86 -2.05
C VAL A 210 -19.78 -5.70 -3.52
N HIS A 211 -20.62 -5.05 -4.34
CA HIS A 211 -20.31 -4.76 -5.73
C HIS A 211 -19.09 -3.84 -5.89
N CYS A 212 -18.98 -2.80 -5.06
CA CYS A 212 -17.80 -1.94 -4.99
C CYS A 212 -16.54 -2.73 -4.63
N TRP A 213 -16.61 -3.52 -3.56
CA TRP A 213 -15.52 -4.39 -3.13
C TRP A 213 -15.09 -5.37 -4.22
N LEU A 214 -16.04 -5.99 -4.94
CA LEU A 214 -15.74 -6.95 -6.00
C LEU A 214 -14.95 -6.29 -7.15
N LYS A 215 -15.30 -5.05 -7.53
CA LYS A 215 -14.55 -4.25 -8.51
C LYS A 215 -13.12 -3.98 -8.04
N LEU A 216 -12.95 -3.57 -6.78
CA LEU A 216 -11.63 -3.34 -6.17
C LEU A 216 -10.81 -4.62 -6.07
N PHE A 217 -11.43 -5.73 -5.67
CA PHE A 217 -10.80 -7.03 -5.53
C PHE A 217 -10.23 -7.50 -6.87
N MET A 218 -10.98 -7.38 -7.96
CA MET A 218 -10.51 -7.74 -9.31
C MET A 218 -9.28 -6.93 -9.74
N LEU A 219 -9.23 -5.62 -9.41
CA LEU A 219 -8.06 -4.76 -9.66
C LEU A 219 -6.89 -5.13 -8.73
N SER A 220 -7.16 -5.35 -7.44
CA SER A 220 -6.18 -5.76 -6.44
C SER A 220 -5.47 -7.05 -6.88
N MET A 221 -6.21 -8.07 -7.33
CA MET A 221 -5.66 -9.33 -7.83
C MET A 221 -4.65 -9.11 -8.96
N ALA A 222 -4.98 -8.28 -9.95
CA ALA A 222 -4.08 -7.99 -11.08
C ALA A 222 -2.76 -7.33 -10.65
N THR A 223 -2.75 -6.70 -9.48
CA THR A 223 -1.59 -6.02 -8.90
C THR A 223 -0.95 -6.78 -7.74
N SER A 224 -1.34 -8.05 -7.50
CA SER A 224 -0.93 -8.83 -6.33
C SER A 224 0.18 -9.87 -6.60
N TYR A 225 0.95 -9.68 -7.66
CA TYR A 225 1.98 -10.63 -8.08
C TYR A 225 3.38 -10.32 -7.52
N ARG A 226 4.17 -11.37 -7.34
CA ARG A 226 5.62 -11.34 -7.11
C ARG A 226 6.28 -12.35 -8.06
N ILE A 227 7.04 -11.85 -9.02
CA ILE A 227 7.70 -12.70 -10.01
C ILE A 227 9.19 -12.82 -9.63
N LYS A 228 9.67 -14.06 -9.49
CA LYS A 228 11.03 -14.38 -9.02
C LYS A 228 12.12 -14.13 -10.06
N GLU A 229 11.77 -14.06 -11.35
CA GLU A 229 12.72 -13.76 -12.41
C GLU A 229 13.49 -12.45 -12.11
N GLU A 230 14.80 -12.60 -11.95
CA GLU A 230 15.73 -11.54 -11.55
C GLU A 230 16.17 -10.65 -12.72
N ASN A 231 16.78 -9.50 -12.42
CA ASN A 231 17.39 -8.58 -13.39
C ASN A 231 16.45 -8.07 -14.50
N ARG A 232 15.14 -8.13 -14.26
CA ARG A 232 14.11 -7.62 -15.16
C ARG A 232 14.04 -6.09 -15.15
N ILE A 233 14.21 -5.47 -16.32
CA ILE A 233 13.97 -4.04 -16.54
C ILE A 233 12.46 -3.77 -16.63
N PHE A 234 11.78 -4.57 -17.44
CA PHE A 234 10.33 -4.55 -17.61
C PHE A 234 9.67 -5.61 -16.73
N LYS A 235 8.54 -5.26 -16.12
CA LYS A 235 7.81 -6.11 -15.20
C LYS A 235 6.35 -6.15 -15.62
N SER A 236 5.92 -7.26 -16.20
CA SER A 236 4.55 -7.43 -16.71
C SER A 236 3.50 -7.20 -15.63
N GLU A 237 3.80 -7.59 -14.39
CA GLU A 237 2.93 -7.38 -13.23
C GLU A 237 2.74 -5.91 -12.84
N TYR A 238 3.50 -4.98 -13.43
CA TYR A 238 3.36 -3.53 -13.17
C TYR A 238 2.45 -2.83 -14.17
N ILE A 239 2.06 -3.47 -15.28
CA ILE A 239 1.21 -2.84 -16.32
C ILE A 239 -0.07 -2.26 -15.72
N VAL A 240 -0.82 -3.08 -14.96
CA VAL A 240 -2.11 -2.67 -14.40
C VAL A 240 -1.92 -1.64 -13.27
N SER A 241 -0.93 -1.83 -12.40
CA SER A 241 -0.71 -0.92 -11.26
C SER A 241 -0.23 0.46 -11.71
N GLN A 242 0.59 0.56 -12.75
CA GLN A 242 0.99 1.84 -13.33
C GLN A 242 -0.15 2.51 -14.10
N ALA A 243 -0.97 1.74 -14.82
CA ALA A 243 -2.18 2.27 -15.45
C ALA A 243 -3.19 2.80 -14.42
N ILE A 244 -3.31 2.14 -13.26
CA ILE A 244 -4.10 2.62 -12.11
C ILE A 244 -3.55 3.96 -11.60
N MET A 245 -2.23 4.09 -11.44
CA MET A 245 -1.62 5.36 -11.02
C MET A 245 -1.94 6.50 -12.00
N MET A 246 -1.80 6.27 -13.31
CA MET A 246 -2.14 7.27 -14.32
C MET A 246 -3.64 7.64 -14.29
N ALA A 247 -4.51 6.66 -14.09
CA ALA A 247 -5.94 6.87 -13.97
C ALA A 247 -6.30 7.67 -12.70
N CYS A 248 -5.72 7.34 -11.54
CA CYS A 248 -5.91 8.06 -10.28
C CYS A 248 -5.48 9.53 -10.42
N LYS A 249 -4.31 9.79 -11.03
CA LYS A 249 -3.84 11.16 -11.32
C LYS A 249 -4.83 11.92 -12.19
N LYS A 250 -5.37 11.29 -13.24
CA LYS A 250 -6.38 11.88 -14.13
C LYS A 250 -7.72 12.14 -13.43
N LEU A 251 -8.07 11.31 -12.45
CA LEU A 251 -9.26 11.46 -11.61
C LEU A 251 -9.06 12.42 -10.43
N LYS A 252 -7.87 13.04 -10.31
CA LYS A 252 -7.49 13.97 -9.23
C LYS A 252 -7.56 13.32 -7.84
N TYR A 253 -7.10 12.08 -7.76
CA TYR A 253 -6.77 11.46 -6.47
C TYR A 253 -5.32 11.77 -6.13
N ASP A 254 -5.00 11.81 -4.84
CA ASP A 254 -3.67 12.14 -4.31
C ASP A 254 -2.78 10.91 -4.17
N GLY A 255 -3.35 9.71 -4.17
CA GLY A 255 -2.56 8.48 -4.13
C GLY A 255 -3.36 7.18 -4.12
N VAL A 256 -2.65 6.09 -3.83
CA VAL A 256 -3.19 4.73 -3.79
C VAL A 256 -2.71 4.02 -2.52
N ALA A 257 -3.66 3.42 -1.79
CA ALA A 257 -3.39 2.55 -0.64
C ALA A 257 -3.40 1.09 -1.09
N TYR A 258 -2.46 0.25 -0.63
CA TYR A 258 -2.37 -1.14 -1.03
C TYR A 258 -1.64 -2.00 -0.01
N TYR A 259 -2.03 -3.27 0.13
CA TYR A 259 -1.25 -4.24 0.91
C TYR A 259 0.09 -4.54 0.24
N SER A 260 1.14 -4.63 1.05
CA SER A 260 2.42 -5.18 0.58
C SER A 260 2.22 -6.57 0.00
N LYS A 261 2.89 -6.84 -1.13
CA LYS A 261 2.91 -8.17 -1.76
C LYS A 261 4.24 -8.89 -1.50
N ARG A 262 5.00 -8.42 -0.50
CA ARG A 262 6.26 -9.03 -0.08
C ARG A 262 6.16 -9.83 1.21
N VAL A 263 5.03 -9.74 1.90
CA VAL A 263 4.63 -10.69 2.95
C VAL A 263 4.53 -12.11 2.40
N ASP A 264 4.55 -13.10 3.29
CA ASP A 264 4.32 -14.50 2.91
C ASP A 264 2.88 -14.71 2.39
N ASP A 265 1.93 -14.09 3.07
CA ASP A 265 0.51 -14.16 2.78
C ASP A 265 -0.17 -12.84 3.20
N GLU A 266 -1.17 -12.39 2.44
CA GLU A 266 -1.85 -11.10 2.66
C GLU A 266 -2.47 -10.94 4.05
N MET A 267 -2.80 -12.03 4.74
CA MET A 267 -3.31 -12.00 6.11
C MET A 267 -2.33 -11.33 7.09
N PHE A 268 -1.03 -11.35 6.77
CA PHE A 268 0.03 -10.70 7.56
C PHE A 268 0.31 -9.25 7.11
N SER A 269 -0.55 -8.64 6.30
CA SER A 269 -0.32 -7.30 5.73
C SER A 269 -0.80 -6.14 6.60
N LEU A 270 -1.44 -6.38 7.75
CA LEU A 270 -2.01 -5.31 8.58
C LEU A 270 -0.97 -4.32 9.11
N CYS A 271 0.27 -4.77 9.33
CA CYS A 271 1.42 -3.91 9.61
C CYS A 271 2.30 -3.63 8.37
N ALA A 272 1.82 -3.94 7.17
CA ALA A 272 2.52 -3.71 5.91
C ALA A 272 1.55 -3.16 4.85
N ILE A 273 0.78 -2.15 5.24
CA ILE A 273 -0.10 -1.39 4.35
C ILE A 273 0.70 -0.20 3.82
N ASN A 274 0.79 -0.09 2.50
CA ASN A 274 1.55 0.93 1.82
C ASN A 274 0.64 2.04 1.29
N LEU A 275 1.19 3.24 1.20
CA LEU A 275 0.58 4.40 0.59
C LEU A 275 1.57 5.00 -0.43
N ALA A 276 1.13 5.15 -1.67
CA ALA A 276 1.87 5.85 -2.71
C ALA A 276 1.16 7.17 -3.03
N LEU A 277 1.74 8.30 -2.63
CA LEU A 277 1.22 9.64 -2.92
C LEU A 277 1.91 10.24 -4.15
N PHE A 278 1.13 10.94 -4.98
CA PHE A 278 1.69 11.70 -6.10
C PHE A 278 2.50 12.88 -5.60
N VAL A 279 3.52 13.24 -6.37
CA VAL A 279 4.30 14.46 -6.18
C VAL A 279 4.14 15.28 -7.45
N ASP A 280 3.61 16.48 -7.29
CA ASP A 280 3.62 17.48 -8.35
C ASP A 280 4.90 18.29 -8.25
N TYR A 281 5.79 18.16 -9.23
CA TYR A 281 7.05 18.91 -9.24
C TYR A 281 6.83 20.42 -9.40
N ASP A 282 5.72 20.83 -10.00
CA ASP A 282 5.43 22.23 -10.24
C ASP A 282 4.72 22.86 -9.02
N ASP A 283 4.17 22.03 -8.13
CA ASP A 283 3.55 22.46 -6.87
C ASP A 283 3.69 21.39 -5.78
N THR A 284 4.90 21.27 -5.22
CA THR A 284 5.19 20.29 -4.15
C THR A 284 4.45 20.63 -2.85
N SER A 285 3.98 21.87 -2.70
CA SER A 285 3.27 22.33 -1.50
C SER A 285 1.96 21.56 -1.28
N ARG A 286 1.32 21.07 -2.35
CA ARG A 286 0.11 20.23 -2.29
C ARG A 286 0.29 18.95 -1.48
N LEU A 287 1.51 18.45 -1.37
CA LEU A 287 1.84 17.30 -0.55
C LEU A 287 2.46 17.74 0.78
N VAL A 288 3.46 18.63 0.71
CA VAL A 288 4.26 19.01 1.87
C VAL A 288 3.41 19.68 2.95
N LYS A 289 2.47 20.56 2.60
CA LYS A 289 1.65 21.31 3.57
C LYS A 289 0.73 20.46 4.43
N HIS A 290 0.63 19.16 4.16
CA HIS A 290 -0.26 18.22 4.82
C HIS A 290 0.48 17.08 5.53
N LEU A 291 1.80 17.17 5.61
CA LEU A 291 2.62 16.19 6.31
C LEU A 291 3.55 16.86 7.31
N LYS A 292 3.92 16.09 8.33
CA LYS A 292 5.04 16.33 9.23
C LYS A 292 5.99 15.15 9.12
N ILE A 293 7.29 15.39 9.18
CA ILE A 293 8.32 14.36 9.05
C ILE A 293 9.52 14.71 9.93
N ASP A 294 10.17 13.69 10.51
CA ASP A 294 11.44 13.85 11.21
C ASP A 294 12.63 13.35 10.37
N ASP A 295 13.83 13.66 10.85
CA ASP A 295 15.07 13.01 10.43
C ASP A 295 14.94 11.48 10.57
N SER A 296 15.64 10.75 9.70
CA SER A 296 15.69 9.31 9.82
C SER A 296 16.59 8.86 10.96
N PHE A 297 16.24 7.76 11.62
CA PHE A 297 17.14 7.04 12.51
C PHE A 297 17.53 5.69 11.90
N ASN A 298 18.75 5.25 12.18
CA ASN A 298 19.27 3.99 11.68
C ASN A 298 18.88 2.81 12.59
N TYR A 299 18.41 1.72 12.00
CA TYR A 299 17.92 0.58 12.77
C TYR A 299 19.05 -0.19 13.49
N ALA A 300 20.22 -0.34 12.89
CA ALA A 300 21.37 -0.96 13.58
C ALA A 300 21.79 -0.14 14.80
N LEU A 301 21.83 1.20 14.68
CA LEU A 301 22.15 2.09 15.80
C LEU A 301 21.11 1.97 16.93
N TYR A 302 19.82 1.89 16.59
CA TYR A 302 18.75 1.69 17.57
C TYR A 302 18.95 0.42 18.40
N LYS A 303 19.36 -0.67 17.75
CA LYS A 303 19.63 -1.94 18.43
C LYS A 303 20.81 -1.87 19.40
N GLN A 304 21.76 -0.95 19.20
CA GLN A 304 22.88 -0.72 20.11
C GLN A 304 22.53 0.15 21.33
N LEU A 305 21.35 0.77 21.37
CA LEU A 305 20.94 1.57 22.53
C LEU A 305 20.61 0.68 23.73
N ASP A 306 20.85 1.19 24.93
CA ASP A 306 20.41 0.54 26.16
C ASP A 306 18.90 0.66 26.37
N ALA A 307 18.34 -0.24 27.19
CA ALA A 307 16.91 -0.20 27.54
C ALA A 307 16.50 1.13 28.20
N SER A 308 17.41 1.80 28.92
CA SER A 308 17.20 3.14 29.50
C SER A 308 16.95 4.24 28.46
N LEU A 309 17.27 4.01 27.19
CA LEU A 309 17.01 4.94 26.08
C LEU A 309 15.80 4.53 25.24
N LYS A 310 15.29 3.29 25.42
CA LYS A 310 14.21 2.68 24.63
C LYS A 310 12.92 2.44 25.44
N TYR A 311 12.90 2.78 26.73
CA TYR A 311 11.81 2.45 27.64
C TYR A 311 10.49 3.19 27.36
N LYS A 312 10.56 4.36 26.69
CA LYS A 312 9.37 5.17 26.40
C LYS A 312 8.47 4.44 25.40
N ARG A 313 7.17 4.53 25.62
CA ARG A 313 6.14 3.91 24.78
C ARG A 313 5.40 4.98 23.97
N TYR A 314 4.95 4.57 22.79
CA TYR A 314 4.13 5.40 21.91
C TYR A 314 2.99 4.54 21.36
N GLU A 315 1.79 5.10 21.25
CA GLU A 315 0.69 4.35 20.66
C GLU A 315 0.80 4.33 19.13
N MET A 316 0.92 3.12 18.59
CA MET A 316 1.07 2.91 17.16
C MET A 316 -0.24 2.54 16.48
N SER A 317 -0.61 3.30 15.45
CA SER A 317 -1.80 3.07 14.64
C SER A 317 -1.78 1.73 13.89
N SER A 318 -0.59 1.19 13.58
CA SER A 318 -0.41 -0.09 12.89
C SER A 318 -1.02 -1.30 13.62
N VAL A 319 -1.31 -1.15 14.90
CA VAL A 319 -1.88 -2.20 15.78
C VAL A 319 -3.18 -1.77 16.45
N SER A 320 -3.74 -0.61 16.06
CA SER A 320 -5.05 -0.10 16.49
C SER A 320 -6.18 -0.60 15.57
N THR A 321 -5.97 -1.74 14.91
CA THR A 321 -6.85 -2.26 13.86
C THR A 321 -8.10 -2.97 14.39
N GLY A 322 -8.08 -3.36 15.68
CA GLY A 322 -9.05 -4.28 16.29
C GLY A 322 -8.82 -5.76 15.90
N PHE A 323 -7.79 -6.05 15.11
CA PHE A 323 -7.47 -7.38 14.63
C PHE A 323 -6.09 -7.84 15.11
N ILE A 324 -5.89 -9.16 15.13
CA ILE A 324 -4.57 -9.75 15.37
C ILE A 324 -3.61 -9.28 14.29
N THR A 325 -2.54 -8.60 14.69
CA THR A 325 -1.53 -8.05 13.78
C THR A 325 -0.22 -8.79 14.02
N ASN A 326 0.03 -9.81 13.19
CA ASN A 326 1.22 -10.65 13.26
C ASN A 326 2.11 -10.46 12.02
N ILE A 327 3.40 -10.74 12.19
CA ILE A 327 4.36 -10.91 11.10
C ILE A 327 4.77 -12.37 10.96
N GLY A 328 5.32 -12.76 9.80
CA GLY A 328 5.80 -14.11 9.54
C GLY A 328 4.92 -14.86 8.55
N ASN A 329 4.63 -16.13 8.85
CA ASN A 329 3.83 -17.03 8.02
C ASN A 329 2.98 -17.98 8.87
N TYR A 330 2.20 -18.86 8.21
CA TYR A 330 1.31 -19.81 8.88
C TYR A 330 1.99 -20.79 9.84
N TYR A 331 3.27 -21.09 9.64
CA TYR A 331 4.04 -22.02 10.47
C TYR A 331 4.76 -21.32 11.62
N ARG A 332 5.15 -20.06 11.41
CA ARG A 332 5.95 -19.27 12.32
C ARG A 332 5.56 -17.80 12.21
N GLN A 333 4.72 -17.37 13.15
CA GLN A 333 4.22 -16.01 13.25
C GLN A 333 4.45 -15.43 14.64
N TYR A 334 4.62 -14.12 14.70
CA TYR A 334 4.91 -13.37 15.91
C TYR A 334 4.01 -12.14 15.99
N PRO A 335 3.42 -11.83 17.16
CA PRO A 335 2.70 -10.57 17.37
C PRO A 335 3.60 -9.39 17.03
N TYR A 336 3.13 -8.47 16.18
CA TYR A 336 3.95 -7.32 15.78
C TYR A 336 4.40 -6.49 17.00
N ARG A 337 3.53 -6.35 18.00
CA ARG A 337 3.79 -5.66 19.28
C ARG A 337 4.96 -6.23 20.08
N GLU A 338 5.39 -7.45 19.78
CA GLU A 338 6.48 -8.16 20.46
C GLU A 338 7.73 -8.26 19.57
N THR A 339 7.99 -7.22 18.77
CA THR A 339 9.12 -7.18 17.84
C THR A 339 9.94 -5.90 18.02
N GLU A 340 11.24 -6.00 17.71
CA GLU A 340 12.12 -4.83 17.65
C GLU A 340 11.65 -3.77 16.63
N PHE A 341 10.96 -4.17 15.55
CA PHE A 341 10.37 -3.22 14.61
C PHE A 341 9.28 -2.37 15.26
N TYR A 342 8.40 -2.98 16.05
CA TYR A 342 7.38 -2.24 16.79
C TYR A 342 8.00 -1.31 17.83
N HIS A 343 9.00 -1.76 18.58
CA HIS A 343 9.68 -0.91 19.55
C HIS A 343 10.53 0.18 18.88
N PHE A 344 11.00 -0.04 17.66
CA PHE A 344 11.66 0.98 16.86
C PHE A 344 10.66 2.03 16.36
N ASP A 345 9.48 1.60 15.91
CA ASP A 345 8.37 2.52 15.56
C ASP A 345 8.02 3.43 16.75
N GLU A 346 7.87 2.85 17.95
CA GLU A 346 7.63 3.62 19.19
C GLU A 346 8.76 4.62 19.46
N PHE A 347 10.01 4.16 19.36
CA PHE A 347 11.19 4.98 19.60
C PHE A 347 11.25 6.20 18.67
N LEU A 348 10.98 6.02 17.38
CA LEU A 348 10.99 7.11 16.39
C LEU A 348 9.98 8.19 16.77
N PHE A 349 8.75 7.81 17.14
CA PHE A 349 7.73 8.77 17.53
C PHE A 349 7.97 9.40 18.91
N CYS A 350 8.47 8.63 19.88
CA CYS A 350 8.84 9.15 21.21
C CYS A 350 9.95 10.20 21.12
N THR A 351 11.02 9.90 20.39
CA THR A 351 12.18 10.81 20.27
C THR A 351 11.85 12.04 19.44
N TRP A 352 10.97 11.92 18.46
CA TRP A 352 10.45 13.07 17.71
C TRP A 352 9.55 13.96 18.56
N ARG A 353 8.65 13.39 19.37
CA ARG A 353 7.80 14.17 20.31
C ARG A 353 8.64 14.87 21.37
N ASP A 354 9.60 14.15 21.95
CA ASP A 354 10.37 14.58 23.12
C ASP A 354 11.74 15.20 22.74
N LYS A 355 11.85 15.81 21.56
CA LYS A 355 13.10 16.44 21.09
C LYS A 355 13.63 17.45 22.11
N ILE A 356 14.93 17.42 22.33
CA ILE A 356 15.65 18.34 23.21
C ILE A 356 16.33 19.39 22.33
N ASN A 357 16.19 20.67 22.67
CA ASN A 357 16.78 21.81 21.94
C ASN A 357 16.31 21.97 20.48
N ALA A 358 15.22 21.31 20.09
CA ALA A 358 14.56 21.45 18.81
C ALA A 358 13.06 21.20 19.01
N PRO A 359 12.17 21.81 18.20
CA PRO A 359 10.74 21.59 18.31
C PRO A 359 10.39 20.12 18.03
N GLY A 360 9.59 19.54 18.91
CA GLY A 360 9.02 18.20 18.72
C GLY A 360 7.82 18.21 17.78
N LYS A 361 7.34 17.04 17.35
CA LYS A 361 6.26 16.92 16.34
C LYS A 361 4.98 17.74 16.62
N ASP A 362 4.65 17.94 17.90
CA ASP A 362 3.45 18.65 18.35
C ASP A 362 3.65 20.18 18.40
N GLN A 363 4.90 20.63 18.22
CA GLN A 363 5.31 22.04 18.18
C GLN A 363 5.62 22.51 16.75
N ILE A 364 5.58 21.61 15.77
CA ILE A 364 5.84 21.88 14.35
C ILE A 364 4.50 22.04 13.64
N ASP A 365 4.33 23.07 12.83
CA ASP A 365 3.12 23.26 12.02
C ASP A 365 3.09 22.34 10.79
N TRP A 366 1.89 22.12 10.23
CA TRP A 366 1.76 21.35 8.99
C TRP A 366 2.54 22.00 7.84
N GLY A 367 3.37 21.23 7.15
CA GLY A 367 4.21 21.74 6.06
C GLY A 367 5.54 22.34 6.47
N GLU A 368 5.78 22.51 7.76
CA GLU A 368 7.07 22.95 8.25
C GLU A 368 8.05 21.75 8.30
N ILE A 369 9.16 21.87 7.56
CA ILE A 369 10.21 20.84 7.52
C ILE A 369 11.47 21.45 8.10
N ILE A 370 11.74 21.07 9.35
CA ILE A 370 12.85 21.57 10.17
C ILE A 370 14.10 20.72 9.97
#